data_AF-A0A6J8BTG4-F1
#
_entry.id   AF-A0A6J8BTG4-F1
#
_cell.length_a   1.000
_cell.length_b   1.000
_cell.length_c   1.000
_cell.angle_alpha   90.00
_cell.angle_beta   90.00
_cell.angle_gamma   90.00
#
_symmetry.space_group_name_H-M   'P 1'
#
loop_
_entity.id
_entity.type
_entity.pdbx_description
1 polymer ?
#
loop_
_entity_poly.entity_id
_entity_poly.type
_entity_poly.pdbx_seq_one_letter_code
_entity_poly.pdbx_strand_id
1 'polypeptide(L)'
;MPTLTSPLDMRFRPVRLIRSLFMIVLILFVFLNLHVLMNFEPHNSDAYDRTLLYKLRHSNNLKAHVQTDRSQLQDSDGPENSSKVEVLILPNQYNQTFVSRHNIPEHNLTQIKLEIDRRNAEQYVHNLQKYGLSLGSESVVIVVQVHDRANYLKILLDSLRKVKGIEKTLLIFSHDVFSEQLNSIVETIDFCPVMQIFFPVSAQLHPKEFPGEHPNDCPRNFIIGSGEVQIHCQTKHHWFWKLFHVFDQLTVMKNYTGLVLLLEEDYYVAPDVITILQMMNHLKKKDCKDCRMLTAGNYDKTQSYSINSGKVELGHWISSRHNMGMAFNRDLWKDIKKCTSEFCNFDDYNWDWTLQHLSMKCIPDKVKVMKMKATRVFHIGECGVHHKGKNCQPDNKKKQIETQLQSNKQHLFPNVLSVGGQSKFKLRDPKPNGGWGDKRDRELCLSFAKGQV
;
A
#
# COMPACT_ATOMS: atom_id res chain seq x y z
N MET A 1 -79.76 -74.93 13.83
CA MET A 1 -79.91 -74.27 12.52
C MET A 1 -80.90 -73.11 12.68
N PRO A 2 -80.78 -71.99 11.95
CA PRO A 2 -79.62 -71.09 11.82
C PRO A 2 -80.00 -69.58 11.92
N THR A 3 -78.97 -68.70 12.06
CA THR A 3 -78.83 -67.30 11.55
C THR A 3 -79.95 -66.25 11.80
N LEU A 4 -79.68 -65.02 12.23
CA LEU A 4 -78.96 -64.00 11.45
C LEU A 4 -78.39 -62.87 12.33
N THR A 5 -77.25 -62.39 11.88
CA THR A 5 -76.45 -61.24 12.30
C THR A 5 -77.19 -59.90 12.30
N SER A 6 -76.93 -59.04 13.29
CA SER A 6 -77.24 -57.60 13.26
C SER A 6 -75.94 -56.75 13.39
N PRO A 7 -75.95 -55.52 12.87
CA PRO A 7 -74.78 -54.93 12.20
C PRO A 7 -73.83 -54.19 13.15
N LEU A 8 -72.55 -54.17 12.77
CA LEU A 8 -71.52 -53.31 13.33
C LEU A 8 -71.91 -51.83 13.19
N ASP A 9 -72.26 -51.21 14.31
CA ASP A 9 -72.39 -49.77 14.44
C ASP A 9 -70.98 -49.13 14.42
N MET A 10 -70.49 -48.80 13.22
CA MET A 10 -69.29 -47.99 13.05
C MET A 10 -69.56 -46.56 13.54
N ARG A 11 -69.24 -46.30 14.81
CA ARG A 11 -69.10 -44.93 15.31
C ARG A 11 -68.06 -44.18 14.47
N PHE A 12 -68.54 -43.37 13.54
CA PHE A 12 -67.77 -42.35 12.83
C PHE A 12 -67.14 -41.42 13.87
N ARG A 13 -65.82 -41.50 14.04
CA ARG A 13 -65.07 -40.59 14.92
C ARG A 13 -64.51 -39.45 14.05
N PRO A 14 -65.18 -38.29 13.94
CA PRO A 14 -64.77 -37.20 13.04
C PRO A 14 -63.34 -36.70 13.31
N VAL A 15 -62.87 -36.84 14.55
CA VAL A 15 -61.50 -36.47 14.96
C VAL A 15 -60.42 -37.29 14.24
N ARG A 16 -60.67 -38.57 13.92
CA ARG A 16 -59.70 -39.39 13.18
C ARG A 16 -59.62 -38.98 11.72
N LEU A 17 -60.76 -38.67 11.11
CA LEU A 17 -60.82 -38.16 9.74
C LEU A 17 -60.15 -36.79 9.61
N ILE A 18 -60.39 -35.87 10.55
CA ILE A 18 -59.75 -34.55 10.56
C ILE A 18 -58.23 -34.67 10.73
N ARG A 19 -57.76 -35.55 11.61
CA ARG A 19 -56.32 -35.81 11.76
C ARG A 19 -55.70 -36.42 10.51
N SER A 20 -56.36 -37.39 9.89
CA SER A 20 -55.90 -37.97 8.62
C SER A 20 -55.88 -36.92 7.50
N LEU A 21 -56.91 -36.08 7.41
CA LEU A 21 -56.97 -35.00 6.42
C LEU A 21 -55.85 -33.97 6.64
N PHE A 22 -55.60 -33.59 7.90
CA PHE A 22 -54.52 -32.66 8.25
C PHE A 22 -53.15 -33.25 7.91
N MET A 23 -52.92 -34.54 8.18
CA MET A 23 -51.67 -35.22 7.80
C MET A 23 -51.52 -35.31 6.29
N ILE A 24 -52.60 -35.58 5.55
CA ILE A 24 -52.58 -35.60 4.06
C ILE A 24 -52.25 -34.21 3.51
N VAL A 25 -52.84 -33.15 4.06
CA VAL A 25 -52.55 -31.75 3.68
C VAL A 25 -51.10 -31.40 3.99
N LEU A 26 -50.57 -31.83 5.14
CA LEU A 26 -49.17 -31.58 5.51
C LEU A 26 -48.20 -32.30 4.59
N ILE A 27 -48.49 -33.55 4.24
CA ILE A 27 -47.69 -34.35 3.28
C ILE A 27 -47.75 -33.71 1.89
N LEU A 28 -48.93 -33.29 1.42
CA LEU A 28 -49.10 -32.57 0.16
C LEU A 28 -48.36 -31.23 0.16
N PHE A 29 -48.40 -30.49 1.28
CA PHE A 29 -47.65 -29.24 1.43
C PHE A 29 -46.14 -29.48 1.33
N VAL A 30 -45.62 -30.53 1.97
CA VAL A 30 -44.21 -30.92 1.85
C VAL A 30 -43.87 -31.34 0.42
N PHE A 31 -44.75 -32.10 -0.26
CA PHE A 31 -44.51 -32.56 -1.63
C PHE A 31 -44.56 -31.42 -2.66
N LEU A 32 -45.53 -30.50 -2.54
CA LEU A 32 -45.66 -29.31 -3.39
C LEU A 32 -44.51 -28.33 -3.19
N ASN A 33 -43.98 -28.23 -1.97
CA ASN A 33 -42.81 -27.41 -1.65
C ASN A 33 -41.48 -28.19 -1.74
N LEU A 34 -41.50 -29.46 -2.14
CA LEU A 34 -40.28 -30.27 -2.31
C LEU A 34 -39.39 -29.67 -3.41
N HIS A 35 -39.99 -29.05 -4.44
CA HIS A 35 -39.24 -28.32 -5.46
C HIS A 35 -38.50 -27.10 -4.86
N VAL A 36 -39.05 -26.45 -3.83
CA VAL A 36 -38.40 -25.30 -3.16
C VAL A 36 -37.21 -25.78 -2.32
N LEU A 37 -37.31 -26.95 -1.68
CA LEU A 37 -36.22 -27.55 -0.91
C LEU A 37 -35.14 -28.19 -1.80
N MET A 38 -35.54 -28.82 -2.92
CA MET A 38 -34.62 -29.45 -3.89
C MET A 38 -33.95 -28.43 -4.82
N ASN A 39 -34.59 -27.28 -5.06
CA ASN A 39 -34.01 -26.16 -5.81
C ASN A 39 -33.48 -25.05 -4.90
N PHE A 40 -33.39 -25.28 -3.58
CA PHE A 40 -32.60 -24.43 -2.71
C PHE A 40 -31.13 -24.77 -2.96
N GLU A 41 -30.57 -24.26 -4.05
CA GLU A 41 -29.13 -24.10 -4.14
C GLU A 41 -28.78 -22.93 -3.22
N PRO A 42 -28.16 -23.14 -2.05
CA PRO A 42 -27.45 -22.03 -1.42
C PRO A 42 -26.46 -21.57 -2.49
N HIS A 43 -26.49 -20.27 -2.84
CA HIS A 43 -25.46 -19.69 -3.70
C HIS A 43 -24.10 -20.05 -3.09
N ASN A 44 -23.46 -21.09 -3.64
CA ASN A 44 -22.24 -21.70 -3.13
C ASN A 44 -21.02 -20.82 -3.42
N SER A 45 -21.25 -19.56 -3.80
CA SER A 45 -20.22 -18.56 -4.10
C SER A 45 -19.28 -18.39 -2.92
N ASP A 46 -19.81 -18.34 -1.68
CA ASP A 46 -18.96 -18.14 -0.50
C ASP A 46 -18.05 -19.35 -0.22
N ALA A 47 -18.52 -20.58 -0.46
CA ALA A 47 -17.71 -21.79 -0.28
C ALA A 47 -16.67 -21.94 -1.42
N TYR A 48 -17.05 -21.60 -2.64
CA TYR A 48 -16.16 -21.58 -3.80
C TYR A 48 -15.07 -20.50 -3.63
N ASP A 49 -15.45 -19.30 -3.23
CA ASP A 49 -14.55 -18.16 -3.00
C ASP A 49 -13.60 -18.42 -1.83
N ARG A 50 -14.06 -19.04 -0.73
CA ARG A 50 -13.16 -19.47 0.36
C ARG A 50 -12.16 -20.55 -0.08
N THR A 51 -12.61 -21.51 -0.87
CA THR A 51 -11.73 -22.56 -1.42
C THR A 51 -10.70 -21.95 -2.37
N LEU A 52 -11.10 -20.96 -3.16
CA LEU A 52 -10.21 -20.25 -4.05
C LEU A 52 -9.24 -19.32 -3.30
N LEU A 53 -9.69 -18.58 -2.29
CA LEU A 53 -8.82 -17.79 -1.40
C LEU A 53 -7.76 -18.68 -0.76
N TYR A 54 -8.17 -19.84 -0.25
CA TYR A 54 -7.24 -20.82 0.31
C TYR A 54 -6.24 -21.30 -0.75
N LYS A 55 -6.71 -21.63 -1.95
CA LYS A 55 -5.85 -22.02 -3.07
C LYS A 55 -4.90 -20.89 -3.48
N LEU A 56 -5.33 -19.64 -3.65
CA LEU A 56 -4.46 -18.52 -4.02
C LEU A 56 -3.37 -18.29 -2.97
N ARG A 57 -3.72 -18.33 -1.68
CA ARG A 57 -2.77 -18.16 -0.58
C ARG A 57 -1.77 -19.31 -0.42
N HIS A 58 -2.13 -20.53 -0.84
CA HIS A 58 -1.32 -21.74 -0.65
C HIS A 58 -0.84 -22.37 -1.97
N SER A 59 -1.14 -21.75 -3.11
CA SER A 59 -0.77 -22.25 -4.43
C SER A 59 0.63 -21.78 -4.78
N ASN A 60 1.56 -22.73 -4.86
CA ASN A 60 2.89 -22.53 -5.42
C ASN A 60 2.86 -22.24 -6.94
N ASN A 61 1.67 -22.21 -7.59
CA ASN A 61 1.54 -22.07 -9.03
C ASN A 61 1.37 -20.61 -9.51
N LEU A 62 1.02 -19.65 -8.64
CA LEU A 62 1.10 -18.24 -9.01
C LEU A 62 2.55 -17.76 -8.87
N LYS A 63 3.19 -17.53 -10.00
CA LYS A 63 4.53 -16.94 -10.07
C LYS A 63 4.41 -15.46 -10.38
N ALA A 64 5.24 -14.65 -9.73
CA ALA A 64 5.37 -13.23 -10.05
C ALA A 64 5.63 -13.02 -11.54
N HIS A 65 5.06 -11.98 -12.13
CA HIS A 65 5.20 -11.65 -13.55
C HIS A 65 6.65 -11.33 -13.90
N VAL A 66 7.35 -10.62 -13.02
CA VAL A 66 8.78 -10.37 -13.17
C VAL A 66 9.53 -11.42 -12.36
N GLN A 67 10.22 -12.31 -13.06
CA GLN A 67 11.19 -13.23 -12.46
C GLN A 67 12.58 -12.57 -12.43
N THR A 68 13.45 -12.98 -11.52
CA THR A 68 14.87 -12.57 -11.54
C THR A 68 15.71 -13.79 -11.86
N ASP A 69 16.03 -14.03 -13.12
CA ASP A 69 16.83 -15.20 -13.49
C ASP A 69 18.33 -14.90 -13.35
N ARG A 70 19.04 -15.72 -12.57
CA ARG A 70 20.49 -15.60 -12.36
C ARG A 70 21.26 -16.65 -13.17
N SER A 71 20.56 -17.56 -13.83
CA SER A 71 21.10 -18.78 -14.43
C SER A 71 21.77 -18.61 -15.80
N GLN A 72 21.71 -17.43 -16.41
CA GLN A 72 22.38 -17.14 -17.70
C GLN A 72 23.60 -16.20 -17.59
N LEU A 73 24.08 -15.90 -16.37
CA LEU A 73 25.28 -15.09 -16.13
C LEU A 73 26.57 -15.92 -15.98
N GLN A 74 26.53 -17.22 -16.23
CA GLN A 74 27.70 -18.09 -16.33
C GLN A 74 27.73 -18.68 -17.73
N ASP A 75 28.24 -17.90 -18.68
CA ASP A 75 28.98 -18.33 -19.89
C ASP A 75 29.18 -17.10 -20.78
N SER A 76 30.01 -16.16 -20.30
CA SER A 76 30.72 -15.20 -21.15
C SER A 76 31.81 -14.54 -20.31
N ASP A 77 33.04 -14.99 -20.51
CA ASP A 77 34.24 -14.35 -19.99
C ASP A 77 34.36 -12.92 -20.51
N GLY A 78 34.55 -11.97 -19.58
CA GLY A 78 34.90 -10.57 -19.86
C GLY A 78 34.63 -9.66 -18.65
N PRO A 79 35.63 -8.98 -18.07
CA PRO A 79 35.43 -8.11 -16.92
C PRO A 79 35.07 -6.70 -17.39
N GLU A 80 33.81 -6.45 -17.73
CA GLU A 80 33.17 -5.12 -17.68
C GLU A 80 31.68 -5.24 -18.11
N ASN A 81 30.79 -4.55 -17.40
CA ASN A 81 29.31 -4.53 -17.56
C ASN A 81 28.47 -5.66 -16.92
N SER A 82 28.54 -5.82 -15.59
CA SER A 82 27.50 -6.52 -14.83
C SER A 82 26.34 -5.57 -14.44
N SER A 83 25.38 -5.29 -15.33
CA SER A 83 24.07 -4.73 -14.91
C SER A 83 23.05 -4.64 -16.07
N LYS A 84 22.63 -5.77 -16.61
CA LYS A 84 21.37 -5.85 -17.35
C LYS A 84 20.59 -7.04 -16.82
N VAL A 85 19.51 -6.75 -16.09
CA VAL A 85 18.47 -7.74 -15.79
C VAL A 85 17.41 -7.53 -16.86
N GLU A 86 17.41 -8.38 -17.89
CA GLU A 86 16.28 -8.49 -18.82
C GLU A 86 15.43 -9.66 -18.37
N VAL A 87 14.20 -9.42 -17.88
CA VAL A 87 13.25 -10.52 -17.67
C VAL A 87 11.83 -10.08 -18.02
N LEU A 88 11.23 -10.83 -18.93
CA LEU A 88 9.82 -10.74 -19.29
C LEU A 88 9.27 -12.17 -19.37
N ILE A 89 8.45 -12.57 -18.38
CA ILE A 89 7.73 -13.85 -18.41
C ILE A 89 6.26 -13.59 -18.12
N LEU A 90 5.40 -13.82 -19.11
CA LEU A 90 3.94 -13.75 -18.92
C LEU A 90 3.53 -14.74 -17.82
N PRO A 91 2.69 -14.35 -16.84
CA PRO A 91 2.16 -15.32 -15.89
C PRO A 91 1.37 -16.35 -16.69
N ASN A 92 1.45 -17.62 -16.29
CA ASN A 92 0.54 -18.64 -16.81
C ASN A 92 -0.88 -18.09 -16.61
N GLN A 93 -1.62 -17.90 -17.71
CA GLN A 93 -3.04 -17.56 -17.68
C GLN A 93 -3.76 -18.71 -16.98
N TYR A 94 -3.81 -18.68 -15.65
CA TYR A 94 -4.55 -19.66 -14.87
C TYR A 94 -6.03 -19.36 -15.07
N ASN A 95 -6.59 -20.02 -16.10
CA ASN A 95 -7.97 -20.12 -16.52
C ASN A 95 -8.77 -18.82 -16.66
N GLN A 96 -9.46 -18.73 -17.79
CA GLN A 96 -10.42 -17.70 -18.18
C GLN A 96 -11.60 -17.47 -17.18
N THR A 97 -11.53 -17.98 -15.95
CA THR A 97 -12.55 -17.81 -14.91
C THR A 97 -12.44 -16.48 -14.15
N PHE A 98 -11.30 -15.77 -14.17
CA PHE A 98 -11.14 -14.45 -13.53
C PHE A 98 -10.90 -13.30 -14.51
N VAL A 99 -10.79 -13.59 -15.81
CA VAL A 99 -10.72 -12.57 -16.88
C VAL A 99 -12.14 -12.14 -17.26
N SER A 100 -12.87 -11.70 -16.26
CA SER A 100 -14.03 -10.86 -16.48
C SER A 100 -13.64 -9.50 -15.94
N ARG A 101 -13.28 -8.57 -16.85
CA ARG A 101 -13.13 -7.13 -16.60
C ARG A 101 -14.49 -6.53 -16.21
N HIS A 102 -15.13 -7.08 -15.19
CA HIS A 102 -16.34 -6.53 -14.60
C HIS A 102 -15.89 -5.62 -13.47
N ASN A 103 -16.41 -4.39 -13.45
CA ASN A 103 -16.26 -3.49 -12.32
C ASN A 103 -16.62 -4.26 -11.04
N ILE A 104 -15.64 -4.53 -10.18
CA ILE A 104 -15.91 -5.21 -8.91
C ILE A 104 -16.73 -4.22 -8.07
N PRO A 105 -17.98 -4.53 -7.72
CA PRO A 105 -18.77 -3.61 -6.92
C PRO A 105 -18.09 -3.36 -5.57
N GLU A 106 -17.99 -2.11 -5.13
CA GLU A 106 -17.26 -1.74 -3.91
C GLU A 106 -17.78 -2.44 -2.64
N HIS A 107 -19.02 -2.92 -2.67
CA HIS A 107 -19.63 -3.66 -1.55
C HIS A 107 -19.31 -5.16 -1.55
N ASN A 108 -18.73 -5.72 -2.62
CA ASN A 108 -18.42 -7.14 -2.72
C ASN A 108 -17.02 -7.45 -2.16
N LEU A 109 -16.92 -7.46 -0.83
CA LEU A 109 -15.65 -7.62 -0.11
C LEU A 109 -14.92 -8.93 -0.44
N THR A 110 -15.65 -10.02 -0.69
CA THR A 110 -15.08 -11.33 -1.04
C THR A 110 -14.31 -11.26 -2.36
N GLN A 111 -14.92 -10.65 -3.39
CA GLN A 111 -14.28 -10.49 -4.69
C GLN A 111 -13.12 -9.50 -4.64
N ILE A 112 -13.25 -8.40 -3.88
CA ILE A 112 -12.15 -7.46 -3.65
C ILE A 112 -10.95 -8.18 -3.00
N LYS A 113 -11.19 -9.02 -1.98
CA LYS A 113 -10.13 -9.77 -1.30
C LYS A 113 -9.43 -10.76 -2.24
N LEU A 114 -10.20 -11.48 -3.07
CA LEU A 114 -9.65 -12.37 -4.09
C LEU A 114 -8.76 -11.62 -5.08
N GLU A 115 -9.20 -10.44 -5.53
CA GLU A 115 -8.45 -9.62 -6.48
C GLU A 115 -7.18 -9.03 -5.87
N ILE A 116 -7.21 -8.62 -4.60
CA ILE A 116 -6.03 -8.17 -3.86
C ILE A 116 -5.00 -9.30 -3.73
N ASP A 117 -5.44 -10.48 -3.27
CA ASP A 117 -4.57 -11.66 -3.11
C ASP A 117 -3.94 -12.03 -4.48
N ARG A 118 -4.73 -11.99 -5.55
CA ARG A 118 -4.26 -12.23 -6.93
C ARG A 118 -3.23 -11.20 -7.39
N ARG A 119 -3.53 -9.89 -7.32
CA ARG A 119 -2.65 -8.82 -7.80
C ARG A 119 -1.32 -8.79 -7.04
N ASN A 120 -1.36 -8.96 -5.72
CA ASN A 120 -0.15 -9.03 -4.90
C ASN A 120 0.72 -10.26 -5.21
N ALA A 121 0.10 -11.41 -5.54
CA ALA A 121 0.83 -12.61 -5.93
C ALA A 121 1.41 -12.52 -7.35
N GLU A 122 0.64 -11.97 -8.29
CA GLU A 122 1.06 -11.80 -9.68
C GLU A 122 2.16 -10.75 -9.84
N GLN A 123 2.22 -9.72 -8.98
CA GLN A 123 3.24 -8.65 -9.05
C GLN A 123 3.40 -8.10 -10.47
N TYR A 124 2.27 -7.86 -11.15
CA TYR A 124 2.27 -7.44 -12.55
C TYR A 124 2.90 -6.04 -12.70
N VAL A 125 3.71 -5.87 -13.76
CA VAL A 125 4.37 -4.61 -14.10
C VAL A 125 3.86 -4.14 -15.45
N HIS A 126 3.04 -3.09 -15.43
CA HIS A 126 2.53 -2.41 -16.61
C HIS A 126 3.67 -1.75 -17.39
N ASN A 127 3.47 -1.61 -18.71
CA ASN A 127 4.38 -0.93 -19.65
C ASN A 127 5.80 -1.52 -19.77
N LEU A 128 6.03 -2.70 -19.21
CA LEU A 128 7.36 -3.34 -19.21
C LEU A 128 7.88 -3.57 -20.63
N GLN A 129 7.01 -3.95 -21.57
CA GLN A 129 7.40 -4.17 -22.98
C GLN A 129 7.86 -2.87 -23.68
N LYS A 130 7.31 -1.72 -23.29
CA LYS A 130 7.60 -0.42 -23.92
C LYS A 130 8.88 0.21 -23.36
N TYR A 131 9.09 0.09 -22.05
CA TYR A 131 10.16 0.79 -21.35
C TYR A 131 11.32 -0.10 -20.91
N GLY A 132 11.10 -1.41 -20.83
CA GLY A 132 11.99 -2.32 -20.11
C GLY A 132 12.05 -1.99 -18.62
N LEU A 133 12.89 -2.72 -17.88
CA LEU A 133 13.20 -2.40 -16.50
C LEU A 133 14.62 -2.84 -16.18
N SER A 134 15.45 -1.91 -15.70
CA SER A 134 16.81 -2.22 -15.21
C SER A 134 17.01 -1.54 -13.87
N LEU A 135 17.12 -2.36 -12.81
CA LEU A 135 17.31 -1.89 -11.44
C LEU A 135 18.76 -2.11 -11.00
N GLY A 136 19.50 -1.01 -10.89
CA GLY A 136 20.90 -0.99 -10.46
C GLY A 136 21.10 -0.21 -9.16
N SER A 137 22.33 -0.20 -8.63
CA SER A 137 22.66 0.56 -7.41
C SER A 137 22.49 2.07 -7.53
N GLU A 138 22.49 2.60 -8.76
CA GLU A 138 22.27 4.03 -9.05
C GLU A 138 20.87 4.36 -9.60
N SER A 139 20.01 3.36 -9.78
CA SER A 139 18.61 3.65 -10.14
C SER A 139 17.82 4.04 -8.88
N VAL A 140 16.69 4.71 -9.10
CA VAL A 140 15.72 5.06 -8.04
C VAL A 140 14.43 4.30 -8.34
N VAL A 141 13.86 3.67 -7.33
CA VAL A 141 12.48 3.14 -7.34
C VAL A 141 11.61 4.10 -6.55
N ILE A 142 10.38 4.37 -7.01
CA ILE A 142 9.46 5.27 -6.30
C ILE A 142 8.28 4.45 -5.80
N VAL A 143 7.97 4.58 -4.51
CA VAL A 143 6.80 3.95 -3.88
C VAL A 143 5.87 5.05 -3.39
N VAL A 144 4.62 5.02 -3.85
CA VAL A 144 3.57 5.98 -3.48
C VAL A 144 2.57 5.28 -2.55
N GLN A 145 2.35 5.83 -1.36
CA GLN A 145 1.26 5.41 -0.48
C GLN A 145 -0.02 6.13 -0.91
N VAL A 146 -1.07 5.37 -1.25
CA VAL A 146 -2.34 5.84 -1.80
C VAL A 146 -3.49 5.41 -0.89
N HIS A 147 -4.40 6.34 -0.62
CA HIS A 147 -5.63 6.08 0.15
C HIS A 147 -6.86 6.21 -0.75
N ASP A 148 -7.51 7.37 -0.75
CA ASP A 148 -8.79 7.59 -1.46
C ASP A 148 -8.87 8.95 -2.21
N ARG A 149 -7.77 9.71 -2.29
CA ARG A 149 -7.80 11.08 -2.85
C ARG A 149 -7.40 11.13 -4.32
N ALA A 150 -8.28 10.65 -5.19
CA ALA A 150 -8.07 10.58 -6.64
C ALA A 150 -7.59 11.89 -7.30
N ASN A 151 -8.10 13.05 -6.87
CA ASN A 151 -7.70 14.36 -7.42
C ASN A 151 -6.24 14.71 -7.09
N TYR A 152 -5.78 14.39 -5.89
CA TYR A 152 -4.41 14.59 -5.47
C TYR A 152 -3.47 13.65 -6.23
N LEU A 153 -3.86 12.38 -6.34
CA LEU A 153 -3.11 11.38 -7.10
C LEU A 153 -2.90 11.83 -8.56
N LYS A 154 -3.94 12.34 -9.22
CA LYS A 154 -3.81 12.87 -10.60
C LYS A 154 -2.77 14.00 -10.69
N ILE A 155 -2.73 14.90 -9.70
CA ILE A 155 -1.74 15.99 -9.67
C ILE A 155 -0.32 15.45 -9.45
N LEU A 156 -0.15 14.45 -8.58
CA LEU A 156 1.13 13.76 -8.42
C LEU A 156 1.58 13.14 -9.75
N LEU A 157 0.69 12.42 -10.45
CA LEU A 157 0.99 11.81 -11.75
C LEU A 157 1.35 12.85 -12.83
N ASP A 158 0.63 13.97 -12.89
CA ASP A 158 0.95 15.11 -13.77
C ASP A 158 2.39 15.62 -13.55
N SER A 159 2.83 15.66 -12.28
CA SER A 159 4.18 16.09 -11.93
C SER A 159 5.23 15.02 -12.24
N LEU A 160 4.95 13.74 -11.94
CA LEU A 160 5.83 12.61 -12.24
C LEU A 160 6.08 12.44 -13.74
N ARG A 161 5.06 12.65 -14.58
CA ARG A 161 5.17 12.63 -16.05
C ARG A 161 6.22 13.62 -16.57
N LYS A 162 6.47 14.72 -15.85
CA LYS A 162 7.44 15.76 -16.22
C LYS A 162 8.86 15.48 -15.71
N VAL A 163 9.06 14.43 -14.90
CA VAL A 163 10.36 14.11 -14.33
C VAL A 163 11.29 13.51 -15.38
N LYS A 164 12.51 14.06 -15.49
CA LYS A 164 13.52 13.56 -16.41
C LYS A 164 14.06 12.20 -15.93
N GLY A 165 14.07 11.20 -16.81
CA GLY A 165 14.55 9.85 -16.50
C GLY A 165 13.49 8.95 -15.85
N ILE A 166 12.24 9.41 -15.74
CA ILE A 166 11.14 8.63 -15.17
C ILE A 166 10.85 7.37 -15.98
N GLU A 167 11.13 7.37 -17.29
CA GLU A 167 10.85 6.26 -18.19
C GLU A 167 11.62 4.98 -17.84
N LYS A 168 12.69 5.08 -17.05
CA LYS A 168 13.51 3.96 -16.56
C LYS A 168 13.23 3.59 -15.10
N THR A 169 12.27 4.25 -14.47
CA THR A 169 11.98 4.14 -13.04
C THR A 169 10.77 3.25 -12.81
N LEU A 170 10.88 2.27 -11.92
CA LEU A 170 9.73 1.51 -11.45
C LEU A 170 8.92 2.38 -10.47
N LEU A 171 7.66 2.65 -10.82
CA LEU A 171 6.68 3.24 -9.92
C LEU A 171 5.85 2.13 -9.27
N ILE A 172 5.76 2.15 -7.94
CA ILE A 172 4.95 1.21 -7.16
C ILE A 172 3.88 2.01 -6.43
N PHE A 173 2.61 1.74 -6.70
CA PHE A 173 1.49 2.32 -5.95
C PHE A 173 1.01 1.31 -4.92
N SER A 174 1.05 1.71 -3.65
CA SER A 174 0.60 0.92 -2.51
C SER A 174 -0.73 1.46 -2.03
N HIS A 175 -1.80 0.68 -2.20
CA HIS A 175 -3.18 1.08 -1.91
C HIS A 175 -3.68 0.43 -0.62
N ASP A 176 -4.37 1.16 0.24
CA ASP A 176 -5.15 0.57 1.35
C ASP A 176 -6.67 0.63 1.15
N VAL A 177 -7.11 1.17 0.01
CA VAL A 177 -8.49 1.09 -0.48
C VAL A 177 -8.45 0.55 -1.91
N PHE A 178 -9.21 -0.51 -2.16
CA PHE A 178 -9.47 -1.00 -3.50
C PHE A 178 -10.58 -0.15 -4.13
N SER A 179 -10.21 0.64 -5.14
CA SER A 179 -11.13 1.53 -5.85
C SER A 179 -10.85 1.45 -7.34
N GLU A 180 -11.89 1.14 -8.12
CA GLU A 180 -11.81 1.13 -9.59
C GLU A 180 -11.37 2.49 -10.15
N GLN A 181 -11.78 3.59 -9.52
CA GLN A 181 -11.36 4.92 -9.92
C GLN A 181 -9.84 5.10 -9.78
N LEU A 182 -9.27 4.72 -8.64
CA LEU A 182 -7.83 4.83 -8.39
C LEU A 182 -7.03 3.86 -9.26
N ASN A 183 -7.51 2.63 -9.41
CA ASN A 183 -6.91 1.62 -10.27
C ASN A 183 -6.84 2.13 -11.72
N SER A 184 -7.96 2.63 -12.25
CA SER A 184 -8.00 3.19 -13.60
C SER A 184 -7.02 4.35 -13.78
N ILE A 185 -6.92 5.25 -12.80
CA ILE A 185 -5.94 6.36 -12.84
C ILE A 185 -4.52 5.82 -12.99
N VAL A 186 -4.12 4.82 -12.20
CA VAL A 186 -2.78 4.23 -12.25
C VAL A 186 -2.56 3.42 -13.53
N GLU A 187 -3.56 2.65 -13.97
CA GLU A 187 -3.48 1.82 -15.18
C GLU A 187 -3.36 2.65 -16.48
N THR A 188 -3.77 3.92 -16.48
CA THR A 188 -3.60 4.85 -17.61
C THR A 188 -2.19 5.45 -17.72
N ILE A 189 -1.31 5.21 -16.75
CA ILE A 189 0.08 5.67 -16.83
C ILE A 189 0.76 5.02 -18.02
N ASP A 190 1.31 5.82 -18.91
CA ASP A 190 1.87 5.39 -20.20
C ASP A 190 3.33 5.83 -20.40
N PHE A 191 3.99 6.30 -19.33
CA PHE A 191 5.32 6.95 -19.38
C PHE A 191 6.45 6.22 -18.65
N CYS A 192 6.17 5.13 -17.92
CA CYS A 192 7.17 4.31 -17.22
C CYS A 192 6.61 2.94 -16.81
N PRO A 193 7.46 2.01 -16.32
CA PRO A 193 7.01 0.79 -15.65
C PRO A 193 6.23 1.07 -14.36
N VAL A 194 5.10 0.39 -14.17
CA VAL A 194 4.20 0.61 -13.02
C VAL A 194 3.75 -0.70 -12.40
N MET A 195 3.75 -0.79 -11.07
CA MET A 195 3.18 -1.89 -10.30
C MET A 195 2.17 -1.35 -9.30
N GLN A 196 1.08 -2.08 -9.07
CA GLN A 196 0.16 -1.84 -7.96
C GLN A 196 0.28 -2.98 -6.94
N ILE A 197 0.31 -2.61 -5.66
CA ILE A 197 0.23 -3.52 -4.52
C ILE A 197 -0.88 -3.03 -3.58
N PHE A 198 -1.53 -3.94 -2.87
CA PHE A 198 -2.72 -3.65 -2.09
C PHE A 198 -2.57 -4.17 -0.66
N PHE A 199 -2.77 -3.30 0.32
CA PHE A 199 -2.73 -3.65 1.73
C PHE A 199 -3.90 -4.61 2.06
N PRO A 200 -3.62 -5.87 2.46
CA PRO A 200 -4.64 -6.92 2.51
C PRO A 200 -5.52 -6.92 3.78
N VAL A 201 -5.22 -6.04 4.74
CA VAL A 201 -5.93 -5.94 6.03
C VAL A 201 -6.34 -4.51 6.33
N SER A 202 -7.00 -3.87 5.36
CA SER A 202 -7.57 -2.53 5.51
C SER A 202 -8.96 -2.54 6.17
N ALA A 203 -9.38 -1.37 6.65
CA ALA A 203 -10.71 -1.15 7.19
C ALA A 203 -11.83 -1.38 6.15
N GLN A 204 -11.56 -1.13 4.86
CA GLN A 204 -12.51 -1.44 3.77
C GLN A 204 -12.87 -2.92 3.76
N LEU A 205 -11.90 -3.80 3.98
CA LEU A 205 -12.08 -5.26 3.99
C LEU A 205 -12.65 -5.78 5.31
N HIS A 206 -12.60 -4.99 6.37
CA HIS A 206 -12.99 -5.39 7.73
C HIS A 206 -13.93 -4.32 8.34
N PRO A 207 -15.08 -3.99 7.73
CA PRO A 207 -15.90 -2.86 8.16
C PRO A 207 -16.62 -3.06 9.50
N LYS A 208 -16.66 -4.30 10.01
CA LYS A 208 -17.37 -4.68 11.25
C LYS A 208 -16.51 -5.53 12.19
N GLU A 209 -15.22 -5.65 11.90
CA GLU A 209 -14.27 -6.43 12.67
C GLU A 209 -12.89 -5.77 12.62
N PHE A 210 -12.01 -6.11 13.56
CA PHE A 210 -10.65 -5.59 13.55
C PHE A 210 -9.93 -5.99 12.24
N PRO A 211 -9.17 -5.09 11.58
CA PRO A 211 -8.73 -3.76 12.03
C PRO A 211 -9.67 -2.57 11.76
N GLY A 212 -10.87 -2.79 11.22
CA GLY A 212 -11.92 -1.76 11.22
C GLY A 212 -12.73 -1.76 12.52
N GLU A 213 -13.91 -1.13 12.51
CA GLU A 213 -14.70 -0.88 13.71
C GLU A 213 -15.44 -2.14 14.15
N HIS A 214 -15.14 -2.66 15.34
CA HIS A 214 -15.94 -3.74 15.91
C HIS A 214 -17.06 -3.16 16.79
N PRO A 215 -18.32 -3.65 16.72
CA PRO A 215 -19.43 -3.19 17.57
C PRO A 215 -19.23 -3.29 19.10
N ASN A 216 -18.20 -4.01 19.53
CA ASN A 216 -17.86 -4.27 20.93
C ASN A 216 -16.57 -3.55 21.33
N ASP A 217 -15.99 -2.75 20.44
CA ASP A 217 -14.86 -1.92 20.79
C ASP A 217 -15.28 -0.94 21.89
N CYS A 218 -14.39 -0.73 22.85
CA CYS A 218 -14.65 0.22 23.93
C CYS A 218 -14.94 1.59 23.31
N PRO A 219 -16.06 2.26 23.68
CA PRO A 219 -16.33 3.62 23.26
C PRO A 219 -15.14 4.49 23.63
N ARG A 220 -14.46 5.06 22.65
CA ARG A 220 -13.28 5.88 22.90
C ARG A 220 -13.71 7.28 23.34
N ASN A 221 -12.94 7.88 24.26
CA ASN A 221 -13.22 9.21 24.81
C ASN A 221 -13.49 10.25 23.71
N PHE A 222 -14.48 11.11 23.93
CA PHE A 222 -15.06 12.14 23.03
C PHE A 222 -14.10 13.13 22.35
N ILE A 223 -12.78 13.03 22.51
CA ILE A 223 -11.79 13.99 21.99
C ILE A 223 -11.34 13.64 20.56
N ILE A 224 -11.35 12.35 20.17
CA ILE A 224 -11.07 11.90 18.81
C ILE A 224 -12.14 10.87 18.45
N GLY A 225 -12.92 11.10 17.41
CA GLY A 225 -14.02 10.20 17.02
C GLY A 225 -13.51 8.79 16.68
N SER A 226 -14.32 7.75 16.90
CA SER A 226 -13.91 6.35 16.66
C SER A 226 -13.42 6.08 15.24
N GLY A 227 -14.05 6.73 14.24
CA GLY A 227 -13.65 6.65 12.83
C GLY A 227 -12.34 7.39 12.48
N GLU A 228 -12.04 8.51 13.14
CA GLU A 228 -10.77 9.24 12.93
C GLU A 228 -9.58 8.38 13.41
N VAL A 229 -9.73 7.64 14.52
CA VAL A 229 -8.64 6.81 15.07
C VAL A 229 -8.31 5.58 14.20
N GLN A 230 -9.31 4.94 13.60
CA GLN A 230 -9.05 3.76 12.74
C GLN A 230 -8.30 4.13 11.47
N ILE A 231 -8.68 5.26 10.84
CA ILE A 231 -7.96 5.82 9.68
C ILE A 231 -6.51 6.14 10.07
N HIS A 232 -6.29 6.67 11.28
CA HIS A 232 -4.96 6.96 11.81
C HIS A 232 -4.13 5.68 12.00
N CYS A 233 -4.69 4.63 12.61
CA CYS A 233 -3.98 3.35 12.78
C CYS A 233 -3.68 2.68 11.43
N GLN A 234 -4.64 2.68 10.49
CA GLN A 234 -4.45 2.14 9.16
C GLN A 234 -3.25 2.77 8.46
N THR A 235 -3.06 4.09 8.60
CA THR A 235 -1.93 4.80 7.98
C THR A 235 -0.57 4.24 8.43
N LYS A 236 -0.38 3.94 9.72
CA LYS A 236 0.85 3.32 10.24
C LYS A 236 0.97 1.84 9.88
N HIS A 237 -0.12 1.09 9.91
CA HIS A 237 -0.13 -0.30 9.45
C HIS A 237 0.29 -0.41 7.98
N HIS A 238 -0.39 0.32 7.10
CA HIS A 238 -0.09 0.38 5.68
C HIS A 238 1.35 0.83 5.45
N TRP A 239 1.81 1.85 6.19
CA TRP A 239 3.16 2.36 6.00
C TRP A 239 4.22 1.31 6.30
N PHE A 240 4.03 0.49 7.33
CA PHE A 240 5.00 -0.53 7.72
C PHE A 240 4.89 -1.79 6.87
N TRP A 241 3.66 -2.27 6.61
CA TRP A 241 3.40 -3.39 5.72
C TRP A 241 4.00 -3.17 4.33
N LYS A 242 3.80 -1.98 3.72
CA LYS A 242 4.29 -1.74 2.36
C LYS A 242 5.81 -1.83 2.27
N LEU A 243 6.54 -1.48 3.33
CA LEU A 243 8.00 -1.61 3.33
C LEU A 243 8.44 -3.06 3.41
N PHE A 244 7.79 -3.89 4.22
CA PHE A 244 8.00 -5.34 4.18
C PHE A 244 7.70 -5.90 2.79
N HIS A 245 6.56 -5.54 2.22
CA HIS A 245 6.15 -6.05 0.92
C HIS A 245 7.16 -5.63 -0.17
N VAL A 246 7.48 -4.34 -0.27
CA VAL A 246 8.40 -3.80 -1.28
C VAL A 246 9.82 -4.33 -1.12
N PHE A 247 10.40 -4.27 0.08
CA PHE A 247 11.81 -4.66 0.23
C PHE A 247 12.01 -6.17 0.29
N ASP A 248 11.09 -6.94 0.90
CA ASP A 248 11.33 -8.35 1.21
C ASP A 248 10.50 -9.33 0.38
N GLN A 249 9.33 -8.94 -0.13
CA GLN A 249 8.39 -9.86 -0.80
C GLN A 249 8.33 -9.66 -2.32
N LEU A 250 8.54 -8.44 -2.83
CA LEU A 250 8.55 -8.20 -4.27
C LEU A 250 9.77 -8.86 -4.93
N THR A 251 9.50 -9.72 -5.91
CA THR A 251 10.50 -10.50 -6.64
C THR A 251 11.50 -9.59 -7.33
N VAL A 252 11.00 -8.55 -8.01
CA VAL A 252 11.81 -7.55 -8.73
C VAL A 252 12.76 -6.77 -7.79
N MET A 253 12.43 -6.68 -6.50
CA MET A 253 13.21 -5.92 -5.51
C MET A 253 14.24 -6.78 -4.78
N LYS A 254 14.19 -8.11 -4.86
CA LYS A 254 14.96 -9.06 -4.01
C LYS A 254 16.44 -8.70 -3.84
N ASN A 255 17.13 -8.35 -4.93
CA ASN A 255 18.56 -8.00 -4.92
C ASN A 255 18.82 -6.51 -5.16
N TYR A 256 17.77 -5.68 -5.21
CA TYR A 256 17.91 -4.26 -5.43
C TYR A 256 18.56 -3.56 -4.22
N THR A 257 19.60 -2.77 -4.48
CA THR A 257 20.37 -2.02 -3.46
C THR A 257 20.34 -0.51 -3.64
N GLY A 258 19.69 -0.03 -4.70
CA GLY A 258 19.53 1.40 -4.98
C GLY A 258 18.56 2.09 -4.00
N LEU A 259 18.20 3.32 -4.33
CA LEU A 259 17.34 4.16 -3.50
C LEU A 259 15.86 3.87 -3.75
N VAL A 260 15.10 3.69 -2.68
CA VAL A 260 13.63 3.70 -2.73
C VAL A 260 13.15 5.04 -2.20
N LEU A 261 12.59 5.88 -3.07
CA LEU A 261 11.93 7.14 -2.74
C LEU A 261 10.49 6.87 -2.32
N LEU A 262 10.13 7.34 -1.13
CA LEU A 262 8.77 7.23 -0.59
C LEU A 262 8.02 8.54 -0.78
N LEU A 263 6.84 8.46 -1.38
CA LEU A 263 5.91 9.56 -1.61
C LEU A 263 4.52 9.20 -1.09
N GLU A 264 3.68 10.22 -0.91
CA GLU A 264 2.26 10.11 -0.62
C GLU A 264 1.46 10.71 -1.79
N GLU A 265 0.20 10.32 -1.95
CA GLU A 265 -0.66 10.72 -3.07
C GLU A 265 -0.87 12.24 -3.20
N ASP A 266 -0.67 13.02 -2.13
CA ASP A 266 -0.81 14.48 -2.10
C ASP A 266 0.54 15.21 -2.15
N TYR A 267 1.53 14.58 -2.76
CA TYR A 267 2.79 15.24 -3.09
C TYR A 267 2.79 15.75 -4.53
N TYR A 268 3.67 16.71 -4.79
CA TYR A 268 4.06 17.18 -6.12
C TYR A 268 5.58 17.07 -6.21
N VAL A 269 6.12 16.63 -7.35
CA VAL A 269 7.57 16.51 -7.54
C VAL A 269 8.11 17.45 -8.61
N ALA A 270 9.31 17.98 -8.38
CA ALA A 270 10.05 18.78 -9.35
C ALA A 270 10.64 17.90 -10.47
N PRO A 271 10.83 18.45 -11.69
CA PRO A 271 11.25 17.65 -12.85
C PRO A 271 12.67 17.07 -12.74
N ASP A 272 13.50 17.56 -11.81
CA ASP A 272 14.87 17.09 -11.58
C ASP A 272 15.01 16.14 -10.37
N VAL A 273 13.91 15.69 -9.74
CA VAL A 273 13.96 14.93 -8.47
C VAL A 273 14.82 13.66 -8.54
N ILE A 274 14.72 12.87 -9.61
CA ILE A 274 15.52 11.64 -9.77
C ILE A 274 17.01 11.98 -9.92
N THR A 275 17.31 12.95 -10.79
CA THR A 275 18.69 13.41 -11.02
C THR A 275 19.32 13.91 -9.71
N ILE A 276 18.57 14.69 -8.92
CA ILE A 276 19.02 15.19 -7.62
C ILE A 276 19.29 14.04 -6.64
N LEU A 277 18.39 13.05 -6.53
CA LEU A 277 18.60 11.91 -5.63
C LEU A 277 19.84 11.10 -6.02
N GLN A 278 20.09 10.90 -7.32
CA GLN A 278 21.30 10.23 -7.81
C GLN A 278 22.56 11.04 -7.45
N MET A 279 22.54 12.35 -7.68
CA MET A 279 23.64 13.24 -7.29
C MET A 279 23.88 13.24 -5.77
N MET A 280 22.82 13.22 -4.96
CA MET A 280 22.90 13.12 -3.51
C MET A 280 23.48 11.77 -3.07
N ASN A 281 23.11 10.67 -3.75
CA ASN A 281 23.68 9.34 -3.48
C ASN A 281 25.19 9.31 -3.74
N HIS A 282 25.65 9.94 -4.84
CA HIS A 282 27.06 10.10 -5.13
C HIS A 282 27.76 10.99 -4.10
N LEU A 283 27.17 12.14 -3.75
CA LEU A 283 27.72 13.05 -2.75
C LEU A 283 27.83 12.39 -1.37
N LYS A 284 26.83 11.59 -0.97
CA LYS A 284 26.83 10.81 0.27
C LYS A 284 28.08 9.91 0.35
N LYS A 285 28.43 9.18 -0.72
CA LYS A 285 29.60 8.29 -0.73
C LYS A 285 30.93 9.04 -0.47
N LYS A 286 30.98 10.32 -0.84
CA LYS A 286 32.16 11.18 -0.70
C LYS A 286 32.18 11.95 0.64
N ASP A 287 31.12 12.71 0.90
CA ASP A 287 31.10 13.78 1.91
C ASP A 287 30.17 13.47 3.12
N CYS A 288 29.43 12.37 3.10
CA CYS A 288 28.63 11.92 4.26
C CYS A 288 28.44 10.39 4.26
N LYS A 289 29.52 9.63 4.47
CA LYS A 289 29.52 8.16 4.41
C LYS A 289 28.54 7.51 5.39
N ASP A 290 28.24 8.20 6.48
CA ASP A 290 27.32 7.82 7.54
C ASP A 290 25.88 8.34 7.33
N CYS A 291 25.60 9.15 6.31
CA CYS A 291 24.22 9.50 5.94
C CYS A 291 23.48 8.26 5.43
N ARG A 292 22.37 7.89 6.08
CA ARG A 292 21.60 6.69 5.73
C ARG A 292 20.30 7.00 4.99
N MET A 293 19.84 8.24 5.06
CA MET A 293 18.63 8.72 4.39
C MET A 293 18.91 9.99 3.59
N LEU A 294 18.25 10.13 2.44
CA LEU A 294 18.27 11.33 1.61
C LEU A 294 16.86 11.93 1.60
N THR A 295 16.73 13.25 1.66
CA THR A 295 15.41 13.89 1.60
C THR A 295 15.39 14.98 0.55
N ALA A 296 14.55 14.79 -0.47
CA ALA A 296 14.34 15.75 -1.54
C ALA A 296 13.31 16.82 -1.17
N GLY A 297 12.43 16.55 -0.20
CA GLY A 297 11.40 17.47 0.30
C GLY A 297 11.83 18.27 1.54
N ASN A 298 11.22 19.44 1.72
CA ASN A 298 11.27 20.19 2.98
C ASN A 298 10.07 21.15 3.15
N TYR A 299 9.86 21.60 4.38
CA TYR A 299 8.78 22.51 4.78
C TYR A 299 9.23 23.98 4.96
N ASP A 300 10.39 24.36 4.39
CA ASP A 300 10.90 25.72 4.58
C ASP A 300 10.00 26.72 3.84
N LYS A 301 9.44 27.69 4.59
CA LYS A 301 8.42 28.64 4.08
C LYS A 301 8.90 29.46 2.87
N THR A 302 10.20 29.68 2.77
CA THR A 302 10.83 30.45 1.71
C THR A 302 11.92 29.61 1.03
N GLN A 303 11.83 29.47 -0.28
CA GLN A 303 12.83 28.76 -1.08
C GLN A 303 13.63 29.77 -1.90
N SER A 304 14.95 29.70 -1.82
CA SER A 304 15.85 30.46 -2.70
C SER A 304 16.62 29.49 -3.59
N TYR A 305 16.09 29.22 -4.80
CA TYR A 305 16.73 28.27 -5.72
C TYR A 305 18.06 28.82 -6.25
N SER A 306 18.17 30.12 -6.49
CA SER A 306 19.42 30.75 -6.95
C SER A 306 20.61 30.46 -6.02
N ILE A 307 20.36 30.41 -4.71
CA ILE A 307 21.41 30.16 -3.69
C ILE A 307 21.49 28.67 -3.35
N ASN A 308 20.34 28.00 -3.19
CA ASN A 308 20.26 26.70 -2.53
C ASN A 308 20.01 25.53 -3.48
N SER A 309 19.82 25.75 -4.78
CA SER A 309 19.47 24.65 -5.71
C SER A 309 20.49 23.53 -5.73
N GLY A 310 21.79 23.85 -5.70
CA GLY A 310 22.90 22.90 -5.65
C GLY A 310 23.44 22.62 -4.25
N LYS A 311 22.66 22.89 -3.19
CA LYS A 311 23.12 22.78 -1.80
C LYS A 311 22.30 21.77 -1.00
N VAL A 312 23.01 20.94 -0.25
CA VAL A 312 22.43 20.02 0.74
C VAL A 312 22.78 20.45 2.16
N GLU A 313 21.94 20.11 3.13
CA GLU A 313 22.19 20.24 4.55
C GLU A 313 22.33 18.84 5.16
N LEU A 314 23.31 18.65 6.05
CA LEU A 314 23.48 17.40 6.80
C LEU A 314 22.85 17.51 8.18
N GLY A 315 22.27 16.44 8.70
CA GLY A 315 21.73 16.44 10.05
C GLY A 315 21.26 15.06 10.49
N HIS A 316 20.40 15.04 11.50
CA HIS A 316 19.64 13.85 11.87
C HIS A 316 18.23 13.94 11.30
N TRP A 317 17.65 12.78 10.98
CA TRP A 317 16.28 12.70 10.52
C TRP A 317 15.32 13.10 11.65
N ILE A 318 14.34 13.94 11.33
CA ILE A 318 13.36 14.53 12.26
C ILE A 318 12.02 14.49 11.53
N SER A 319 11.03 13.85 12.12
CA SER A 319 9.72 13.56 11.51
C SER A 319 9.12 14.80 10.88
N SER A 320 8.91 15.85 11.67
CA SER A 320 8.26 17.10 11.29
C SER A 320 9.02 17.97 10.27
N ARG A 321 10.14 17.48 9.72
CA ARG A 321 11.00 18.22 8.78
C ARG A 321 11.39 17.40 7.56
N HIS A 322 11.46 16.08 7.71
CA HIS A 322 12.18 15.19 6.80
C HIS A 322 11.33 13.98 6.37
N ASN A 323 10.06 13.89 6.76
CA ASN A 323 9.12 12.85 6.35
C ASN A 323 8.69 12.97 4.87
N MET A 324 8.85 14.15 4.25
CA MET A 324 8.49 14.39 2.85
C MET A 324 9.63 14.05 1.88
N GLY A 325 9.34 13.18 0.91
CA GLY A 325 10.26 12.86 -0.18
C GLY A 325 11.56 12.22 0.31
N MET A 326 11.44 11.32 1.29
CA MET A 326 12.58 10.59 1.84
C MET A 326 12.92 9.37 1.01
N ALA A 327 14.21 9.13 0.82
CA ALA A 327 14.73 7.99 0.10
C ALA A 327 15.80 7.28 0.92
N PHE A 328 15.73 5.96 0.96
CA PHE A 328 16.73 5.12 1.60
C PHE A 328 16.87 3.78 0.89
N ASN A 329 17.94 3.06 1.22
CA ASN A 329 18.26 1.78 0.59
C ASN A 329 17.98 0.61 1.53
N ARG A 330 18.22 -0.60 1.01
CA ARG A 330 18.04 -1.87 1.72
C ARG A 330 18.81 -1.96 3.05
N ASP A 331 19.93 -1.26 3.19
CA ASP A 331 20.73 -1.31 4.42
C ASP A 331 20.03 -0.61 5.58
N LEU A 332 19.44 0.57 5.34
CA LEU A 332 18.64 1.23 6.37
C LEU A 332 17.35 0.44 6.66
N TRP A 333 16.71 -0.11 5.63
CA TRP A 333 15.54 -0.97 5.82
C TRP A 333 15.83 -2.16 6.74
N LYS A 334 16.97 -2.86 6.57
CA LYS A 334 17.35 -3.98 7.44
C LYS A 334 17.41 -3.61 8.92
N ASP A 335 17.86 -2.40 9.25
CA ASP A 335 17.92 -1.95 10.64
C ASP A 335 16.55 -1.49 11.16
N ILE A 336 15.74 -0.82 10.32
CA ILE A 336 14.34 -0.52 10.65
C ILE A 336 13.57 -1.83 10.93
N LYS A 337 13.77 -2.85 10.11
CA LYS A 337 13.16 -4.18 10.25
C LYS A 337 13.60 -4.89 11.54
N LYS A 338 14.86 -4.78 11.96
CA LYS A 338 15.29 -5.32 13.28
C LYS A 338 14.54 -4.63 14.44
N CYS A 339 14.11 -3.40 14.23
CA CYS A 339 13.34 -2.61 15.18
C CYS A 339 11.82 -2.84 15.12
N THR A 340 11.33 -3.90 14.47
CA THR A 340 9.88 -4.20 14.40
C THR A 340 9.21 -4.23 15.76
N SER A 341 9.82 -4.85 16.77
CA SER A 341 9.22 -4.89 18.11
C SER A 341 9.03 -3.48 18.69
N GLU A 342 10.03 -2.62 18.57
CA GLU A 342 9.96 -1.25 19.07
C GLU A 342 8.93 -0.41 18.28
N PHE A 343 8.93 -0.54 16.96
CA PHE A 343 8.00 0.19 16.07
C PHE A 343 6.53 -0.13 16.41
N CYS A 344 6.24 -1.42 16.59
CA CYS A 344 4.89 -1.90 16.82
C CYS A 344 4.41 -1.66 18.27
N ASN A 345 5.31 -1.48 19.24
CA ASN A 345 4.94 -1.26 20.64
C ASN A 345 4.98 0.21 21.09
N PHE A 346 5.67 1.08 20.35
CA PHE A 346 5.65 2.52 20.64
C PHE A 346 4.25 3.09 20.42
N ASP A 347 3.70 3.69 21.48
CA ASP A 347 2.31 4.19 21.52
C ASP A 347 2.14 5.51 20.74
N ASP A 348 2.37 5.45 19.44
CA ASP A 348 2.16 6.56 18.52
C ASP A 348 1.62 6.02 17.20
N TYR A 349 0.41 6.43 16.82
CA TYR A 349 -0.19 6.02 15.55
C TYR A 349 0.52 6.64 14.34
N ASN A 350 1.40 7.63 14.50
CA ASN A 350 2.11 8.24 13.40
C ASN A 350 3.40 7.46 13.09
N TRP A 351 3.52 6.96 11.85
CA TRP A 351 4.68 6.17 11.42
C TRP A 351 5.98 6.98 11.47
N ASP A 352 5.93 8.29 11.22
CA ASP A 352 7.09 9.18 11.14
C ASP A 352 7.64 9.53 12.52
N TRP A 353 6.77 9.85 13.48
CA TRP A 353 7.16 10.01 14.89
C TRP A 353 7.70 8.71 15.46
N THR A 354 7.09 7.57 15.12
CA THR A 354 7.62 6.25 15.48
C THR A 354 9.02 6.02 14.88
N LEU A 355 9.25 6.39 13.62
CA LEU A 355 10.57 6.29 12.99
C LEU A 355 11.62 7.20 13.66
N GLN A 356 11.23 8.38 14.16
CA GLN A 356 12.14 9.26 14.90
C GLN A 356 12.50 8.63 16.25
N HIS A 357 11.53 8.00 16.91
CA HIS A 357 11.77 7.23 18.13
C HIS A 357 12.72 6.05 17.87
N LEU A 358 12.52 5.28 16.79
CA LEU A 358 13.44 4.22 16.38
C LEU A 358 14.86 4.73 16.16
N SER A 359 15.01 5.86 15.48
CA SER A 359 16.31 6.52 15.26
C SER A 359 17.01 6.82 16.59
N MET A 360 16.26 7.13 17.65
CA MET A 360 16.82 7.44 18.97
C MET A 360 17.08 6.23 19.86
N LYS A 361 16.30 5.16 19.72
CA LYS A 361 16.25 4.06 20.70
C LYS A 361 16.70 2.70 20.18
N CYS A 362 16.60 2.47 18.88
CA CYS A 362 16.80 1.13 18.32
C CYS A 362 17.79 1.09 17.14
N ILE A 363 17.69 2.03 16.19
CA ILE A 363 18.58 2.05 15.02
C ILE A 363 20.00 2.48 15.44
N PRO A 364 21.04 1.70 15.12
CA PRO A 364 22.42 2.07 15.44
C PRO A 364 22.83 3.41 14.83
N ASP A 365 23.61 4.18 15.58
CA ASP A 365 24.20 5.48 15.20
C ASP A 365 23.22 6.58 14.80
N LYS A 366 21.91 6.37 15.04
CA LYS A 366 20.81 7.24 14.64
C LYS A 366 20.74 7.43 13.13
N VAL A 367 19.57 7.81 12.63
CA VAL A 367 19.39 8.08 11.20
C VAL A 367 19.95 9.46 10.86
N LYS A 368 21.16 9.50 10.28
CA LYS A 368 21.70 10.71 9.66
C LYS A 368 21.11 10.92 8.27
N VAL A 369 20.82 12.18 7.95
CA VAL A 369 20.12 12.59 6.73
C VAL A 369 20.92 13.63 5.96
N MET A 370 20.89 13.53 4.63
CA MET A 370 21.27 14.60 3.71
C MET A 370 20.00 15.16 3.08
N LYS A 371 19.72 16.44 3.33
CA LYS A 371 18.49 17.13 2.93
C LYS A 371 18.77 18.16 1.85
N MET A 372 17.96 18.22 0.80
CA MET A 372 18.01 19.35 -0.14
C MET A 372 17.59 20.66 0.53
N LYS A 373 18.38 21.72 0.35
CA LYS A 373 18.03 23.06 0.86
C LYS A 373 16.95 23.72 0.01
N ALA A 374 17.00 23.55 -1.31
CA ALA A 374 15.89 23.91 -2.20
C ALA A 374 15.06 22.67 -2.54
N THR A 375 13.80 22.67 -2.15
CA THR A 375 12.93 21.49 -2.17
C THR A 375 12.63 21.00 -3.60
N ARG A 376 12.55 19.67 -3.76
CA ARG A 376 12.15 18.96 -4.99
C ARG A 376 10.85 18.17 -4.81
N VAL A 377 10.37 18.04 -3.59
CA VAL A 377 9.08 17.42 -3.27
C VAL A 377 8.28 18.43 -2.46
N PHE A 378 7.01 18.57 -2.76
CA PHE A 378 6.11 19.55 -2.16
C PHE A 378 4.87 18.82 -1.67
N HIS A 379 4.34 19.22 -0.52
CA HIS A 379 3.06 18.75 -0.03
C HIS A 379 1.96 19.70 -0.52
N ILE A 380 0.99 19.15 -1.25
CA ILE A 380 -0.18 19.89 -1.72
C ILE A 380 -1.43 19.63 -0.86
N GLY A 381 -1.38 18.68 0.07
CA GLY A 381 -2.44 18.39 1.03
C GLY A 381 -2.76 19.57 1.94
N GLU A 382 -3.78 20.36 1.60
CA GLU A 382 -4.33 21.38 2.50
C GLU A 382 -5.48 20.83 3.37
N CYS A 383 -5.99 19.66 2.99
CA CYS A 383 -6.96 18.87 3.73
C CYS A 383 -6.57 17.39 3.71
N GLY A 384 -6.70 16.74 4.87
CA GLY A 384 -6.32 15.33 5.06
C GLY A 384 -6.41 14.95 6.53
N VAL A 385 -5.84 13.81 6.88
CA VAL A 385 -5.88 13.21 8.22
C VAL A 385 -5.55 14.21 9.36
N HIS A 386 -4.63 15.14 9.11
CA HIS A 386 -4.19 16.14 10.09
C HIS A 386 -4.51 17.61 9.71
N HIS A 387 -5.15 17.84 8.56
CA HIS A 387 -5.44 19.19 8.07
C HIS A 387 -6.93 19.37 7.76
N LYS A 388 -7.56 20.34 8.45
CA LYS A 388 -8.95 20.76 8.24
C LYS A 388 -8.99 22.15 7.59
N GLY A 389 -8.30 22.30 6.45
CA GLY A 389 -8.24 23.57 5.72
C GLY A 389 -9.63 24.06 5.30
N LYS A 390 -9.86 25.38 5.30
CA LYS A 390 -11.17 25.96 4.91
C LYS A 390 -11.45 25.85 3.41
N ASN A 391 -10.40 25.79 2.58
CA ASN A 391 -10.49 25.70 1.12
C ASN A 391 -9.67 24.49 0.63
N CYS A 392 -10.28 23.31 0.51
CA CYS A 392 -9.62 22.07 0.12
C CYS A 392 -9.39 21.96 -1.41
N GLN A 393 -8.81 22.98 -2.05
CA GLN A 393 -8.59 22.98 -3.50
C GLN A 393 -7.10 22.79 -3.84
N PRO A 394 -6.67 21.56 -4.22
CA PRO A 394 -5.27 21.29 -4.50
C PRO A 394 -4.72 22.07 -5.70
N ASP A 395 -5.58 22.52 -6.62
CA ASP A 395 -5.18 23.27 -7.81
C ASP A 395 -4.51 24.61 -7.50
N ASN A 396 -4.89 25.28 -6.41
CA ASN A 396 -4.26 26.55 -6.02
C ASN A 396 -2.79 26.31 -5.62
N LYS A 397 -2.56 25.26 -4.82
CA LYS A 397 -1.22 24.88 -4.40
C LYS A 397 -0.39 24.35 -5.57
N LYS A 398 -1.00 23.54 -6.44
CA LYS A 398 -0.40 23.11 -7.73
C LYS A 398 0.08 24.32 -8.54
N LYS A 399 -0.78 25.30 -8.80
CA LYS A 399 -0.43 26.51 -9.57
C LYS A 399 0.71 27.28 -8.90
N GLN A 400 0.67 27.45 -7.58
CA GLN A 400 1.75 28.10 -6.83
C GLN A 400 3.10 27.40 -7.06
N ILE A 401 3.13 26.07 -6.96
CA ILE A 401 4.34 25.27 -7.15
C ILE A 401 4.81 25.35 -8.60
N GLU A 402 3.90 25.24 -9.57
CA GLU A 402 4.23 25.34 -11.00
C GLU A 402 4.82 26.71 -11.35
N THR A 403 4.24 27.80 -10.86
CA THR A 403 4.81 29.15 -11.01
C THR A 403 6.19 29.23 -10.37
N GLN A 404 6.35 28.73 -9.14
CA GLN A 404 7.64 28.76 -8.44
C GLN A 404 8.73 27.99 -9.19
N LEU A 405 8.44 26.78 -9.67
CA LEU A 405 9.38 25.97 -10.45
C LEU A 405 9.69 26.62 -11.80
N GLN A 406 8.68 27.18 -12.48
CA GLN A 406 8.86 27.84 -13.77
C GLN A 406 9.73 29.10 -13.66
N SER A 407 9.50 29.95 -12.64
CA SER A 407 10.33 31.14 -12.38
C SER A 407 11.77 30.81 -11.98
N ASN A 408 12.03 29.59 -11.54
CA ASN A 408 13.35 29.11 -11.12
C ASN A 408 13.90 28.01 -12.04
N LYS A 409 13.37 27.89 -13.27
CA LYS A 409 13.73 26.81 -14.20
C LYS A 409 15.23 26.74 -14.47
N GLN A 410 15.91 27.88 -14.58
CA GLN A 410 17.36 27.99 -14.78
C GLN A 410 18.19 27.47 -13.60
N HIS A 411 17.58 27.29 -12.43
CA HIS A 411 18.24 26.77 -11.25
C HIS A 411 17.97 25.28 -11.04
N LEU A 412 17.00 24.66 -11.72
CA LEU A 412 16.80 23.21 -11.71
C LEU A 412 17.94 22.51 -12.47
N PHE A 413 18.15 21.22 -12.19
CA PHE A 413 19.26 20.45 -12.77
C PHE A 413 20.65 21.08 -12.52
N PRO A 414 21.05 21.33 -11.26
CA PRO A 414 22.37 21.86 -10.96
C PRO A 414 23.46 20.89 -11.45
N ASN A 415 24.57 21.43 -11.96
CA ASN A 415 25.69 20.60 -12.43
C ASN A 415 26.46 19.92 -11.29
N VAL A 416 26.36 20.45 -10.07
CA VAL A 416 27.08 19.93 -8.89
C VAL A 416 26.23 20.11 -7.63
N LEU A 417 26.29 19.14 -6.73
CA LEU A 417 25.81 19.27 -5.36
C LEU A 417 26.98 19.45 -4.40
N SER A 418 26.79 20.29 -3.38
CA SER A 418 27.78 20.50 -2.33
C SER A 418 27.11 20.65 -0.96
N VAL A 419 27.82 20.26 0.10
CA VAL A 419 27.36 20.45 1.47
C VAL A 419 27.35 21.95 1.78
N GLY A 420 26.16 22.47 2.07
CA GLY A 420 25.87 23.89 2.33
C GLY A 420 25.53 24.19 3.79
N GLY A 421 25.93 23.32 4.71
CA GLY A 421 25.78 23.48 6.15
C GLY A 421 25.41 22.19 6.90
N GLN A 422 25.45 22.28 8.23
CA GLN A 422 24.85 21.29 9.12
C GLN A 422 23.62 21.87 9.80
N SER A 423 22.61 21.03 10.00
CA SER A 423 21.38 21.39 10.67
C SER A 423 21.67 21.74 12.13
N LYS A 424 21.12 22.87 12.59
CA LYS A 424 21.25 23.32 13.98
C LYS A 424 20.26 22.64 14.92
N PHE A 425 19.30 21.88 14.38
CA PHE A 425 18.27 21.22 15.17
C PHE A 425 18.83 20.02 15.93
N LYS A 426 18.60 20.01 17.24
CA LYS A 426 18.94 18.86 18.09
C LYS A 426 17.89 17.78 17.93
N LEU A 427 18.32 16.56 17.61
CA LEU A 427 17.46 15.39 17.64
C LEU A 427 17.01 15.12 19.08
N ARG A 428 15.72 14.83 19.25
CA ARG A 428 15.12 14.45 20.53
C ARG A 428 14.25 13.22 20.33
N ASP A 429 14.18 12.38 21.35
CA ASP A 429 13.19 11.33 21.42
C ASP A 429 11.80 11.97 21.54
N PRO A 430 10.85 11.67 20.63
CA PRO A 430 9.55 12.31 20.67
C PRO A 430 8.71 11.79 21.84
N LYS A 431 7.87 12.67 22.39
CA LYS A 431 6.79 12.24 23.27
C LYS A 431 5.72 11.57 22.40
N PRO A 432 5.25 10.36 22.74
CA PRO A 432 4.22 9.66 21.97
C PRO A 432 2.93 10.48 21.90
N ASN A 433 2.30 10.52 20.72
CA ASN A 433 0.98 11.11 20.52
C ASN A 433 -0.17 10.22 21.02
N GLY A 434 0.10 8.93 21.30
CA GLY A 434 -0.91 7.95 21.67
C GLY A 434 -1.61 7.33 20.46
N GLY A 435 -2.77 6.71 20.71
CA GLY A 435 -3.63 6.10 19.69
C GLY A 435 -3.15 4.75 19.15
N TRP A 436 -2.06 4.19 19.68
CA TRP A 436 -1.50 2.88 19.32
C TRP A 436 -1.40 1.95 20.56
N GLY A 437 -2.31 2.18 21.50
CA GLY A 437 -2.42 1.46 22.76
C GLY A 437 -3.09 0.09 22.65
N ASP A 438 -3.87 -0.15 21.60
CA ASP A 438 -4.61 -1.39 21.40
C ASP A 438 -3.66 -2.55 21.10
N LYS A 439 -3.77 -3.65 21.85
CA LYS A 439 -2.91 -4.83 21.65
C LYS A 439 -3.09 -5.46 20.28
N ARG A 440 -4.30 -5.40 19.71
CA ARG A 440 -4.60 -5.96 18.38
C ARG A 440 -3.82 -5.24 17.29
N ASP A 441 -3.70 -3.91 17.38
CA ASP A 441 -2.85 -3.11 16.47
C ASP A 441 -1.38 -3.53 16.58
N ARG A 442 -0.88 -3.74 17.80
CA ARG A 442 0.52 -4.18 17.99
C ARG A 442 0.75 -5.57 17.41
N GLU A 443 -0.15 -6.51 17.65
CA GLU A 443 -0.07 -7.88 17.16
C GLU A 443 -0.16 -7.95 15.62
N LEU A 444 -1.07 -7.18 15.01
CA LEU A 444 -1.18 -7.06 13.56
C LEU A 444 0.10 -6.47 12.95
N CYS A 445 0.65 -5.41 13.55
CA CYS A 445 1.90 -4.81 13.09
C CYS A 445 3.08 -5.80 13.16
N LEU A 446 3.16 -6.59 14.23
CA LEU A 446 4.19 -7.61 14.41
C LEU A 446 4.06 -8.77 13.41
N SER A 447 2.86 -9.06 12.91
CA SER A 447 2.63 -10.16 11.96
C SER A 447 3.18 -9.86 10.56
N PHE A 448 3.31 -8.58 10.18
CA PHE A 448 3.93 -8.17 8.90
C PHE A 448 5.36 -8.72 8.75
N ALA A 449 6.15 -8.73 9.83
CA ALA A 449 7.51 -9.27 9.82
C ALA A 449 7.56 -10.79 9.59
N LYS A 450 6.47 -11.51 9.89
CA LYS A 450 6.36 -12.96 9.74
C LYS A 450 5.79 -13.37 8.38
N GLY A 451 5.36 -12.41 7.55
CA GLY A 451 4.66 -12.69 6.29
C GLY A 451 3.31 -13.39 6.50
N GLN A 452 2.66 -13.16 7.65
CA GLN A 452 1.44 -13.87 8.07
C GLN A 452 0.14 -13.10 7.74
N VAL A 453 0.16 -12.22 6.73
CA VAL A 453 -0.95 -11.31 6.41
C VAL A 453 -1.44 -11.52 4.99
#